data_AF-A0A936AC54-F1
#
_entry.id   AF-A0A936AC54-F1
#
_cell.length_a   1.000
_cell.length_b   1.000
_cell.length_c   1.000
_cell.angle_alpha   90.00
_cell.angle_beta   90.00
_cell.angle_gamma   90.00
#
_symmetry.space_group_name_H-M   'P 1'
#
loop_
_entity.id
_entity.type
_entity.pdbx_description
1 polymer ?
#
loop_
_entity_poly.entity_id
_entity_poly.type
_entity_poly.pdbx_seq_one_letter_code
_entity_poly.pdbx_strand_id
1 'polypeptide(L)'
;MSHVLITGAARGIGLELCRLYAKRGDTVLAVCRGVSPELASLGVTVLEGVELTHQSDVINLAAALRGRSIDLAILNAGVLSVESFGDLEKEVSVFLVHPGYVQTDMTGGRGDSTPAESAERIARLLDRLGPSDSGTFWHANGTPLPW
;
A
#
# COMPACT_ATOMS: atom_id res chain seq x y z
N MET A 1 4.52 8.19 15.17
CA MET A 1 5.29 7.06 14.62
C MET A 1 4.35 5.88 14.57
N SER A 2 4.02 5.43 13.38
CA SER A 2 3.12 4.32 13.10
C SER A 2 3.89 3.14 12.50
N HIS A 3 3.35 1.93 12.61
CA HIS A 3 3.82 0.72 11.96
C HIS A 3 3.04 0.51 10.65
N VAL A 4 3.74 0.67 9.52
CA VAL A 4 3.12 0.68 8.18
C VAL A 4 3.59 -0.53 7.37
N LEU A 5 2.65 -1.38 6.98
CA LEU A 5 2.87 -2.49 6.05
C LEU A 5 2.54 -2.02 4.63
N ILE A 6 3.44 -2.23 3.67
CA ILE A 6 3.22 -1.88 2.26
C ILE A 6 3.55 -3.07 1.38
N THR A 7 2.58 -3.59 0.63
CA THR A 7 2.81 -4.65 -0.36
C THR A 7 3.08 -4.09 -1.76
N GLY A 8 3.87 -4.81 -2.56
CA GLY A 8 4.25 -4.36 -3.90
C GLY A 8 5.22 -3.17 -3.85
N ALA A 9 6.15 -3.20 -2.90
CA ALA A 9 7.00 -2.06 -2.55
C ALA A 9 8.25 -1.88 -3.44
N ALA A 10 8.52 -2.80 -4.38
CA ALA A 10 9.76 -2.78 -5.16
C ALA A 10 9.87 -1.57 -6.12
N ARG A 11 8.75 -1.02 -6.59
CA ARG A 11 8.73 0.05 -7.62
C ARG A 11 7.43 0.83 -7.59
N GLY A 12 7.35 1.87 -8.41
CA GLY A 12 6.12 2.65 -8.63
C GLY A 12 5.56 3.26 -7.34
N ILE A 13 4.24 3.22 -7.18
CA ILE A 13 3.54 3.86 -6.06
C ILE A 13 3.94 3.23 -4.71
N GLY A 14 4.07 1.90 -4.64
CA GLY A 14 4.47 1.21 -3.41
C GLY A 14 5.85 1.64 -2.89
N LEU A 15 6.83 1.80 -3.80
CA LEU A 15 8.16 2.30 -3.43
C LEU A 15 8.11 3.73 -2.89
N GLU A 16 7.35 4.61 -3.53
CA GLU A 16 7.22 6.00 -3.10
C GLU A 16 6.45 6.14 -1.79
N LEU A 17 5.48 5.26 -1.52
CA LEU A 17 4.85 5.16 -0.20
C LEU A 17 5.88 4.75 0.86
N CYS A 18 6.72 3.74 0.60
CA CYS A 18 7.80 3.35 1.52
C CYS A 18 8.74 4.52 1.81
N ARG A 19 9.16 5.25 0.76
CA ARG A 19 10.02 6.43 0.88
C ARG A 19 9.36 7.52 1.72
N LEU A 20 8.08 7.80 1.48
CA LEU A 20 7.33 8.83 2.18
C LEU A 20 7.16 8.51 3.67
N TYR A 21 6.68 7.30 4.01
CA TYR A 21 6.47 6.92 5.40
C TYR A 21 7.79 6.77 6.17
N ALA A 22 8.85 6.27 5.54
CA ALA A 22 10.19 6.25 6.15
C ALA A 22 10.68 7.68 6.45
N LYS A 23 10.49 8.62 5.52
CA LYS A 23 10.85 10.04 5.72
C LYS A 23 10.03 10.71 6.83
N ARG A 24 8.78 10.28 7.05
CA ARG A 24 7.93 10.74 8.17
C ARG A 24 8.39 10.20 9.53
N GLY A 25 9.33 9.27 9.56
CA GLY A 25 9.83 8.62 10.78
C GLY A 25 8.97 7.43 11.22
N ASP A 26 8.14 6.89 10.33
CA ASP A 26 7.32 5.71 10.59
C ASP A 26 8.13 4.41 10.41
N THR A 27 7.72 3.36 11.12
CA THR A 27 8.32 2.04 10.98
C THR A 27 7.70 1.33 9.78
N VAL A 28 8.43 1.28 8.67
CA VAL A 28 7.96 0.68 7.43
C VAL A 28 8.40 -0.78 7.31
N LEU A 29 7.44 -1.65 7.04
CA LEU A 29 7.64 -3.02 6.56
C LEU A 29 7.22 -3.11 5.09
N ALA A 30 8.21 -3.18 4.20
CA ALA A 30 8.02 -3.31 2.77
C ALA A 30 7.98 -4.79 2.36
N VAL A 31 6.97 -5.19 1.58
CA VAL A 31 6.82 -6.56 1.06
C VAL A 31 6.96 -6.55 -0.46
N CYS A 32 7.82 -7.41 -0.98
CA CYS A 32 8.06 -7.51 -2.42
C CYS A 32 8.58 -8.90 -2.82
N ARG A 33 8.57 -9.18 -4.13
CA ARG A 33 9.18 -10.40 -4.70
C ARG A 33 10.69 -10.33 -4.77
N GLY A 34 11.22 -9.16 -5.10
CA GLY A 34 12.65 -8.87 -5.17
C GLY A 34 12.91 -7.43 -4.75
N VAL A 35 14.00 -7.20 -4.02
CA VAL A 35 14.39 -5.86 -3.54
C VAL A 35 15.02 -5.06 -4.70
N SER A 36 14.49 -3.86 -4.96
CA SER A 36 15.12 -2.92 -5.90
C SER A 36 16.25 -2.14 -5.22
N PRO A 37 17.26 -1.64 -5.98
CA PRO A 37 18.30 -0.77 -5.43
C PRO A 37 17.73 0.45 -4.70
N GLU A 38 16.65 1.03 -5.22
CA GLU A 38 15.97 2.16 -4.63
C GLU A 38 15.33 1.79 -3.29
N LEU A 39 14.65 0.64 -3.20
CA LEU A 39 14.07 0.15 -1.94
C LEU A 39 15.16 -0.15 -0.91
N ALA A 40 16.24 -0.80 -1.32
CA ALA A 40 17.39 -1.10 -0.46
C ALA A 40 18.01 0.17 0.13
N SER A 41 18.04 1.26 -0.64
CA SER A 41 18.60 2.55 -0.20
C SER A 41 17.78 3.25 0.89
N LEU A 42 16.53 2.85 1.13
CA LEU A 42 15.64 3.51 2.10
C LEU A 42 15.94 3.13 3.56
N GLY A 43 16.65 2.03 3.81
CA GLY A 43 16.93 1.55 5.17
C GLY A 43 15.68 1.07 5.95
N VAL A 44 14.59 0.73 5.25
CA VAL A 44 13.37 0.17 5.85
C VAL A 44 13.49 -1.34 6.05
N THR A 45 12.60 -1.93 6.86
CA THR A 45 12.53 -3.39 6.95
C THR A 45 11.90 -3.94 5.68
N VAL A 46 12.55 -4.91 5.02
CA VAL A 46 12.05 -5.53 3.80
C VAL A 46 11.83 -7.02 4.02
N LEU A 47 10.68 -7.51 3.60
CA LEU A 47 10.37 -8.94 3.49
C LEU A 47 10.28 -9.28 2.00
N GLU A 48 11.37 -9.85 1.49
CA GLU A 48 11.55 -10.26 0.10
C GLU A 48 10.98 -11.67 -0.14
N GLY A 49 10.77 -12.05 -1.41
CA GLY A 49 10.41 -13.40 -1.81
C GLY A 49 8.92 -13.73 -1.65
N VAL A 50 8.06 -12.71 -1.48
CA VAL A 50 6.61 -12.92 -1.35
C VAL A 50 5.91 -12.70 -2.68
N GLU A 51 5.36 -13.77 -3.24
CA GLU A 51 4.40 -13.71 -4.34
C GLU A 51 2.98 -13.85 -3.78
N LEU A 52 2.20 -12.77 -3.83
CA LEU A 52 0.88 -12.73 -3.18
C LEU A 52 -0.17 -13.61 -3.88
N THR A 53 0.10 -14.04 -5.11
CA THR A 53 -0.73 -15.05 -5.78
C THR A 53 -0.46 -16.48 -5.28
N HIS A 54 0.56 -16.69 -4.43
CA HIS A 54 0.83 -17.98 -3.80
C HIS A 54 0.31 -18.01 -2.37
N GLN A 55 -0.64 -18.90 -2.10
CA GLN A 55 -1.25 -19.04 -0.77
C GLN A 55 -0.23 -19.33 0.34
N SER A 56 0.82 -20.11 0.04
CA SER A 56 1.91 -20.39 0.98
C SER A 56 2.63 -19.12 1.42
N ASP A 57 2.88 -18.20 0.50
CA ASP A 57 3.63 -16.98 0.76
C ASP A 57 2.79 -16.00 1.59
N VAL A 58 1.48 -15.95 1.33
CA VAL A 58 0.52 -15.20 2.16
C VAL A 58 0.46 -15.77 3.59
N ILE A 59 0.43 -17.09 3.76
CA ILE A 59 0.46 -17.74 5.08
C ILE A 59 1.76 -17.42 5.82
N ASN A 60 2.90 -17.49 5.13
CA ASN A 60 4.21 -17.20 5.70
C ASN A 60 4.34 -15.71 6.07
N LEU A 61 3.82 -14.81 5.23
CA LEU A 61 3.73 -13.38 5.53
C LEU A 61 2.90 -13.16 6.80
N ALA A 62 1.69 -13.73 6.88
CA ALA A 62 0.85 -13.61 8.06
C ALA A 62 1.54 -14.15 9.32
N ALA A 63 2.28 -15.26 9.21
CA ALA A 63 3.08 -15.79 10.32
C ALA A 63 4.21 -14.84 10.75
N ALA A 64 4.93 -14.22 9.81
CA ALA A 64 5.99 -13.25 10.09
C ALA A 64 5.48 -11.95 10.75
N LEU A 65 4.21 -11.62 10.53
CA LEU A 65 3.53 -10.46 11.13
C LEU A 65 2.99 -10.74 12.54
N ARG A 66 2.95 -11.99 13.01
CA ARG A 66 2.41 -12.32 14.34
C ARG A 66 3.14 -11.59 15.45
N GLY A 67 2.36 -11.03 16.39
CA GLY A 67 2.90 -10.28 17.54
C GLY A 67 3.38 -8.87 17.19
N ARG A 68 3.22 -8.41 15.95
CA ARG A 68 3.50 -7.05 15.52
C ARG A 68 2.17 -6.30 15.40
N SER A 69 2.09 -5.10 15.97
CA SER A 69 1.01 -4.16 15.66
C SER A 69 1.23 -3.58 14.27
N ILE A 70 0.15 -3.44 13.51
CA ILE A 70 0.13 -2.77 12.21
C ILE A 70 -0.95 -1.70 12.31
N ASP A 71 -0.53 -0.45 12.29
CA ASP A 71 -1.46 0.69 12.37
C ASP A 71 -2.05 1.02 11.01
N LEU A 72 -1.30 0.72 9.94
CA LEU A 72 -1.73 0.92 8.55
C LEU A 72 -1.18 -0.19 7.65
N ALA A 73 -2.08 -0.84 6.90
CA ALA A 73 -1.71 -1.77 5.84
C ALA A 73 -2.15 -1.20 4.48
N ILE A 74 -1.19 -0.95 3.59
CA ILE A 74 -1.44 -0.52 2.21
C ILE A 74 -1.20 -1.71 1.28
N LEU A 75 -2.29 -2.33 0.85
CA LEU A 75 -2.29 -3.46 -0.07
C LEU A 75 -2.17 -2.97 -1.52
N ASN A 76 -1.00 -2.43 -1.86
CA ASN A 76 -0.74 -1.82 -3.18
C ASN A 76 -0.39 -2.86 -4.26
N ALA A 77 0.10 -4.04 -3.88
CA ALA A 77 0.34 -5.10 -4.86
C ALA A 77 -0.98 -5.52 -5.51
N GLY A 78 -1.04 -5.43 -6.83
CA GLY A 78 -2.21 -5.84 -7.59
C GLY A 78 -1.90 -6.01 -9.06
N VAL A 79 -2.63 -6.95 -9.66
CA VAL A 79 -2.94 -6.96 -11.09
C VAL A 79 -4.41 -6.57 -11.22
N LEU A 80 -4.86 -6.16 -12.41
CA LEU A 80 -6.26 -5.79 -12.62
C LEU A 80 -7.17 -7.00 -12.37
N SER A 81 -7.83 -7.07 -11.22
CA SER A 81 -8.85 -8.07 -10.87
C SER A 81 -10.03 -7.40 -10.15
N VAL A 82 -11.21 -8.03 -10.24
CA VAL A 82 -12.41 -7.64 -9.49
C VAL A 82 -12.61 -8.68 -8.40
N GLU A 83 -12.50 -8.26 -7.14
CA GLU A 83 -12.65 -9.13 -5.98
C GLU A 83 -13.55 -8.48 -4.93
N SER A 84 -14.31 -9.29 -4.21
CA SER A 84 -15.13 -8.87 -3.07
C SER A 84 -14.56 -9.48 -1.78
N PHE A 85 -14.42 -8.68 -0.74
CA PHE A 85 -14.08 -9.17 0.59
C PHE A 85 -15.33 -9.64 1.33
N GLY A 86 -15.18 -10.65 2.19
CA GLY A 86 -16.21 -11.02 3.17
C GLY A 86 -16.19 -10.09 4.38
N ASP A 87 -16.94 -10.45 5.43
CA ASP A 87 -16.97 -9.67 6.67
C ASP A 87 -15.60 -9.67 7.34
N LEU A 88 -15.11 -8.48 7.69
CA LEU A 88 -13.91 -8.28 8.49
C LEU A 88 -14.29 -7.98 9.95
N GLU A 89 -13.38 -8.29 10.87
CA GLU A 89 -13.56 -7.94 12.28
C GLU A 89 -13.79 -6.42 12.45
N LYS A 90 -14.70 -6.06 13.35
CA LYS A 90 -15.24 -4.69 13.51
C LYS A 90 -14.19 -3.63 13.91
N GLU A 91 -12.96 -4.03 14.21
CA GLU A 91 -11.88 -3.16 14.67
C GLU A 91 -10.99 -2.65 13.53
N VAL A 92 -11.18 -3.12 12.29
CA VAL A 92 -10.37 -2.70 11.13
C VAL A 92 -11.20 -1.80 10.21
N SER A 93 -10.68 -0.62 9.91
CA SER A 93 -11.26 0.28 8.89
C SER A 93 -10.66 -0.04 7.53
N VAL A 94 -11.51 -0.17 6.50
CA VAL A 94 -11.08 -0.53 5.15
C VAL A 94 -11.55 0.53 4.16
N PHE A 95 -10.65 0.93 3.26
CA PHE A 95 -10.91 1.93 2.24
C PHE A 95 -10.40 1.41 0.90
N LEU A 96 -11.13 1.68 -0.18
CA LEU A 96 -10.62 1.53 -1.53
C LEU A 96 -10.07 2.88 -2.01
N VAL A 97 -8.89 2.86 -2.65
CA VAL A 97 -8.23 4.09 -3.13
C VAL A 97 -7.84 3.93 -4.59
N HIS A 98 -8.42 4.76 -5.46
CA HIS A 98 -7.97 4.93 -6.82
C HIS A 98 -6.78 5.91 -6.83
N PRO A 99 -5.58 5.49 -7.26
CA PRO A 99 -4.40 6.36 -7.29
C PRO A 99 -4.46 7.48 -8.35
N GLY A 100 -5.47 7.48 -9.22
CA GLY A 100 -5.50 8.26 -10.46
C GLY A 100 -4.75 7.57 -11.60
N TYR A 101 -4.56 8.30 -12.70
CA TYR A 101 -3.77 7.81 -13.84
C TYR A 101 -2.29 8.15 -13.66
N VAL A 102 -1.50 7.19 -13.18
CA VAL A 102 -0.13 7.43 -12.68
C VAL A 102 0.93 6.88 -13.65
N GLN A 103 2.00 7.64 -13.88
CA GLN A 103 3.14 7.28 -14.73
C GLN A 103 3.96 6.13 -14.11
N THR A 104 3.55 4.89 -14.39
CA THR A 104 4.19 3.66 -13.89
C THR A 104 4.42 2.69 -15.05
N ASP A 105 5.15 1.61 -14.82
CA ASP A 105 5.30 0.57 -15.86
C ASP A 105 3.94 -0.04 -16.25
N MET A 106 2.97 -0.09 -15.33
CA MET A 106 1.61 -0.61 -15.59
C MET A 106 0.89 0.23 -16.67
N THR A 107 1.16 1.53 -16.72
CA THR A 107 0.57 2.45 -17.70
C THR A 107 1.50 2.72 -18.89
N GLY A 108 2.66 2.05 -18.95
CA GLY A 108 3.71 2.30 -19.93
C GLY A 108 4.33 3.70 -19.79
N GLY A 109 4.43 4.22 -18.56
CA GLY A 109 4.97 5.54 -18.26
C GLY A 109 4.02 6.70 -18.56
N ARG A 110 2.77 6.44 -18.95
CA ARG A 110 1.75 7.48 -19.20
C ARG A 110 0.94 7.77 -17.93
N GLY A 111 0.54 9.01 -17.75
CA GLY A 111 -0.24 9.41 -16.59
C GLY A 111 -0.24 10.92 -16.39
N ASP A 112 -1.23 11.39 -15.64
CA ASP A 112 -1.42 12.80 -15.28
C ASP A 112 -0.61 13.18 -14.02
N SER A 113 0.00 12.19 -13.35
CA SER A 113 0.87 12.41 -12.19
C SER A 113 1.97 11.36 -12.09
N THR A 114 3.04 11.71 -11.39
CA THR A 114 4.13 10.81 -11.01
C THR A 114 3.73 9.86 -9.87
N PRO A 115 4.45 8.74 -9.67
CA PRO A 115 4.23 7.86 -8.52
C PRO A 115 4.39 8.57 -7.16
N ALA A 116 5.33 9.51 -7.06
CA ALA A 116 5.56 10.28 -5.83
C ALA A 116 4.37 11.19 -5.50
N GLU A 117 3.86 11.94 -6.48
CA GLU A 117 2.67 12.78 -6.29
C GLU A 117 1.44 11.95 -5.91
N SER A 118 1.26 10.78 -6.54
CA SER A 118 0.20 9.84 -6.16
C SER A 118 0.37 9.34 -4.73
N ALA A 119 1.57 8.91 -4.34
CA ALA A 119 1.84 8.42 -2.98
C ALA A 119 1.56 9.48 -1.92
N GLU A 120 1.95 10.73 -2.17
CA GLU A 120 1.64 11.84 -1.27
C GLU A 120 0.13 12.12 -1.15
N ARG A 121 -0.58 12.07 -2.28
CA ARG A 121 -2.03 12.25 -2.33
C ARG A 121 -2.75 11.15 -1.54
N ILE A 122 -2.35 9.89 -1.74
CA ILE A 122 -2.84 8.75 -0.97
C ILE A 122 -2.57 8.93 0.52
N ALA A 123 -1.34 9.25 0.92
CA ALA A 123 -1.00 9.44 2.34
C ALA A 123 -1.84 10.57 2.98
N ARG A 124 -1.99 11.72 2.30
CA ARG A 124 -2.83 12.82 2.79
C ARG A 124 -4.31 12.45 2.90
N LEU A 125 -4.81 11.60 2.00
CA LEU A 125 -6.17 11.06 2.09
C LEU A 125 -6.29 10.16 3.31
N LEU A 126 -5.38 9.20 3.48
CA LEU A 126 -5.39 8.25 4.60
C LEU A 126 -5.22 8.95 5.96
N ASP A 127 -4.45 10.03 6.04
CA ASP A 127 -4.31 10.87 7.24
C ASP A 127 -5.66 11.50 7.71
N ARG A 128 -6.68 11.54 6.84
CA ARG A 128 -7.99 12.13 7.12
C ARG A 128 -9.12 11.13 7.33
N LEU A 129 -8.96 9.89 6.86
CA LEU A 129 -10.01 8.88 6.94
C LEU A 129 -10.02 8.24 8.34
N GLY A 130 -11.22 7.93 8.82
CA GLY A 130 -11.40 7.27 10.11
C GLY A 130 -12.42 6.13 10.05
N PRO A 131 -12.76 5.53 11.21
CA PRO A 131 -13.68 4.40 11.28
C PRO A 131 -15.06 4.65 10.67
N SER A 132 -15.56 5.90 10.72
CA SER A 132 -16.84 6.29 10.10
C SER A 132 -16.81 6.24 8.58
N ASP A 133 -15.63 6.27 7.96
CA ASP A 133 -15.46 6.23 6.51
C ASP A 133 -15.19 4.80 6.02
N SER A 134 -15.19 3.79 6.89
CA SER A 134 -14.92 2.40 6.47
C SER A 134 -15.94 1.92 5.44
N GLY A 135 -15.48 1.18 4.43
CA GLY A 135 -16.30 0.68 3.33
C GLY A 135 -16.57 1.69 2.20
N THR A 136 -15.76 2.76 2.11
CA THR A 136 -15.88 3.78 1.06
C THR A 136 -14.78 3.66 0.00
N PHE A 137 -15.04 4.26 -1.17
CA PHE A 137 -14.11 4.32 -2.30
C PHE A 137 -13.75 5.78 -2.59
N TRP A 138 -12.46 6.07 -2.73
CA TRP A 138 -11.94 7.42 -2.92
C TRP A 138 -10.93 7.51 -4.06
N HIS A 139 -10.94 8.62 -4.78
CA HIS A 139 -9.80 9.03 -5.59
C HIS A 139 -8.73 9.65 -4.69
N ALA A 140 -7.45 9.44 -4.98
CA ALA A 140 -6.33 9.98 -4.20
C ALA A 140 -6.33 11.52 -4.06
N ASN A 141 -7.06 12.23 -4.92
CA ASN A 141 -7.25 13.69 -4.81
C ASN A 141 -8.25 14.11 -3.70
N GLY A 142 -8.87 13.15 -3.01
CA GLY A 142 -9.85 13.38 -1.95
C GLY A 142 -11.31 13.35 -2.40
N THR A 143 -11.59 13.06 -3.66
CA THR A 143 -12.97 12.94 -4.17
C THR A 143 -13.54 11.56 -3.84
N PRO A 144 -14.72 11.45 -3.22
CA PRO A 144 -15.39 10.17 -3.05
C PRO A 144 -15.87 9.63 -4.41
N LEU A 145 -15.76 8.33 -4.62
CA LEU A 145 -16.17 7.64 -5.85
C LEU A 145 -17.35 6.69 -5.58
N PRO A 146 -18.25 6.51 -6.55
CA PRO A 146 -19.28 5.47 -6.48
C PRO A 146 -18.65 4.07 -6.63
N TRP A 147 -19.32 3.07 -6.06
CA TRP A 147 -19.04 1.64 -6.31
C TRP A 147 -19.48 1.20 -7.70
#